data_AF-A0AAW4YDH5-F1
#
_entry.id   AF-A0AAW4YDH5-F1
#
_cell.length_a   1.000
_cell.length_b   1.000
_cell.length_c   1.000
_cell.angle_alpha   90.00
_cell.angle_beta   90.00
_cell.angle_gamma   90.00
#
_symmetry.space_group_name_H-M   'P 1'
#
loop_
_entity.id
_entity.type
_entity.pdbx_description
1 polymer ?
#
loop_
_entity_poly.entity_id
_entity_poly.type
_entity_poly.pdbx_seq_one_letter_code
_entity_poly.pdbx_strand_id
1 'polypeptide(L)'
;WITILIIAIIVGAIAWLFDYQFSKVRISSNIEECEEIIDQYGGNYLSHLIYSGDKQFFTNEDKNAFLMYRYKASSLVVLGDPIGDENAFD
;
A
#
# COMPACT_ATOMS: atom_id res chain seq x y z
N TRP A 1 15.12 -28.84 -26.53
CA TRP A 1 15.12 -27.48 -27.12
C TRP A 1 13.73 -26.85 -27.12
N ILE A 2 12.73 -27.40 -27.84
CA ILE A 2 11.35 -26.85 -27.85
C ILE A 2 10.68 -26.89 -26.46
N THR A 3 10.86 -27.97 -25.71
CA THR A 3 10.30 -28.10 -24.35
C THR A 3 10.81 -27.04 -23.37
N ILE A 4 12.09 -26.67 -23.47
CA ILE A 4 12.73 -25.65 -22.64
C ILE A 4 12.14 -24.26 -22.96
N LEU A 5 11.92 -23.98 -24.25
CA LEU A 5 11.29 -22.75 -24.70
C LEU A 5 9.85 -22.60 -24.19
N ILE A 6 9.07 -23.69 -24.22
CA ILE A 6 7.69 -23.68 -23.72
C ILE A 6 7.66 -23.42 -22.21
N ILE A 7 8.52 -24.08 -21.43
CA ILE A 7 8.60 -23.86 -19.98
C ILE A 7 8.98 -22.40 -19.67
N ALA A 8 9.95 -21.83 -20.40
CA ALA A 8 10.35 -20.44 -20.20
C ALA A 8 9.20 -19.44 -20.48
N ILE A 9 8.40 -19.69 -21.53
CA ILE A 9 7.23 -18.86 -21.84
C ILE A 9 6.16 -18.99 -20.76
N ILE A 10 5.88 -20.21 -20.28
CA ILE A 10 4.90 -20.45 -19.21
C ILE A 10 5.33 -19.73 -17.93
N VAL A 11 6.59 -19.86 -17.52
CA VAL A 11 7.12 -19.18 -16.32
C VAL A 11 7.05 -17.67 -16.48
N GLY A 12 7.42 -17.13 -17.63
CA GLY A 12 7.30 -15.69 -17.92
C GLY A 12 5.86 -15.20 -17.89
N ALA A 13 4.92 -15.96 -18.46
CA ALA A 13 3.50 -15.64 -18.44
C ALA A 13 2.92 -15.66 -17.02
N ILE A 14 3.31 -16.65 -16.21
CA ILE A 14 2.92 -16.73 -14.79
C ILE A 14 3.48 -15.50 -14.04
N ALA A 15 4.77 -15.22 -14.16
CA ALA A 15 5.38 -14.06 -13.51
C ALA A 15 4.69 -12.75 -13.90
N TRP A 16 4.36 -12.59 -15.19
CA TRP A 16 3.65 -11.42 -15.69
C TRP A 16 2.21 -11.32 -15.16
N LEU A 17 1.48 -12.44 -15.04
CA LEU A 17 0.14 -12.48 -14.44
C LEU A 17 0.16 -12.08 -12.95
N PHE A 18 1.16 -12.56 -12.20
CA PHE A 18 1.34 -12.19 -10.80
C PHE A 18 1.64 -10.70 -10.65
N ASP A 19 2.55 -10.16 -11.46
CA ASP A 19 2.92 -8.74 -11.40
C ASP A 19 1.75 -7.81 -11.79
N TYR A 20 0.93 -8.23 -12.76
CA TYR A 20 -0.29 -7.51 -13.14
C TYR A 20 -1.31 -7.43 -12.00
N GLN A 21 -1.50 -8.52 -11.25
CA GLN A 21 -2.44 -8.54 -10.13
C GLN A 21 -1.95 -7.70 -8.94
N PHE A 22 -0.64 -7.63 -8.70
CA PHE A 22 -0.06 -6.79 -7.64
C PHE A 22 0.01 -5.31 -8.03
N SER A 23 0.28 -4.98 -9.30
CA SER A 23 0.36 -3.59 -9.77
C SER A 23 -0.94 -2.80 -9.62
N LYS A 24 -2.11 -3.45 -9.66
CA LYS A 24 -3.41 -2.77 -9.50
C LYS A 24 -3.69 -2.28 -8.08
N VAL A 25 -2.98 -2.79 -7.07
CA VAL A 25 -3.08 -2.35 -5.66
C VAL A 25 -2.18 -1.14 -5.38
N ARG A 26 -1.24 -0.86 -6.30
CA ARG A 26 -0.39 0.32 -6.33
C ARG A 26 -1.16 1.55 -6.84
N ILE A 27 -2.39 1.74 -6.35
CA ILE A 27 -3.09 3.02 -6.44
C ILE A 27 -2.28 3.99 -5.59
N SER A 28 -1.28 4.59 -6.25
CA SER A 28 -0.56 5.83 -5.97
C SER A 28 -0.86 6.46 -4.62
N SER A 29 -0.48 5.76 -3.56
CA SER A 29 -0.49 6.31 -2.24
C SER A 29 0.83 7.08 -2.15
N ASN A 30 0.78 8.40 -2.34
CA ASN A 30 1.96 9.27 -2.29
C ASN A 30 2.62 9.09 -0.92
N ILE A 31 3.66 8.27 -0.87
CA ILE A 31 4.44 8.04 0.35
C ILE A 31 4.97 9.39 0.85
N GLU A 32 5.38 10.28 -0.07
CA GLU A 32 5.81 11.65 0.24
C GLU A 32 4.77 12.42 1.08
N GLU A 33 3.48 12.33 0.74
CA GLU A 33 2.41 13.00 1.50
C GLU A 33 2.23 12.37 2.90
N CYS A 34 2.41 11.05 3.02
CA CYS A 34 2.37 10.38 4.31
C CYS A 34 3.59 10.72 5.17
N GLU A 35 4.77 10.87 4.55
CA GLU A 35 6.01 11.31 5.20
C GLU A 35 5.86 12.74 5.71
N GLU A 36 5.30 13.66 4.93
CA GLU A 36 5.00 15.03 5.37
C GLU A 36 4.09 15.05 6.61
N ILE A 37 3.04 14.23 6.63
CA ILE A 37 2.13 14.11 7.79
C ILE A 37 2.88 13.55 9.00
N ILE A 38 3.70 12.50 8.83
CA ILE A 38 4.49 11.91 9.91
C ILE A 38 5.52 12.90 10.47
N ASP A 39 6.17 13.68 9.60
CA ASP A 39 7.16 14.68 10.00
C ASP A 39 6.51 15.85 10.75
N GLN A 40 5.28 16.22 10.39
CA GLN A 40 4.56 17.33 11.01
C GLN A 40 3.86 16.96 12.33
N TYR A 41 3.16 15.81 12.37
CA TYR A 41 2.31 15.41 13.49
C TYR A 41 2.89 14.29 14.34
N GLY A 42 3.96 13.65 13.87
CA GLY A 42 4.55 12.48 14.49
C GLY A 42 3.93 11.17 13.98
N GLY A 43 4.73 10.11 14.02
CA GLY A 43 4.31 8.74 13.73
C GLY A 43 4.14 7.90 14.99
N ASN A 44 3.55 6.72 14.81
CA ASN A 44 3.51 5.65 15.80
C ASN A 44 4.51 4.53 15.45
N TYR A 45 4.56 3.48 16.28
CA TYR A 45 5.44 2.32 16.04
C TYR A 45 5.20 1.63 14.67
N LEU A 46 4.00 1.73 14.13
CA LEU A 46 3.59 1.12 12.86
C LEU A 46 3.81 2.05 11.66
N SER A 47 4.09 3.35 11.86
CA SER A 47 4.26 4.33 10.77
C SER A 47 5.38 3.94 9.80
N HIS A 48 6.45 3.29 10.27
CA HIS A 48 7.51 2.78 9.37
C HIS A 48 7.03 1.71 8.39
N LEU A 49 5.84 1.12 8.59
CA LEU A 49 5.28 0.14 7.67
C LEU A 49 4.76 0.77 6.37
N ILE A 50 4.74 2.09 6.23
CA ILE A 50 4.48 2.74 4.92
C ILE A 50 5.46 2.27 3.84
N TYR A 51 6.71 1.93 4.21
CA TYR A 51 7.75 1.48 3.29
C TYR A 51 7.60 0.01 2.85
N SER A 52 6.69 -0.74 3.45
CA SER A 52 6.49 -2.15 3.12
C SER A 52 5.91 -2.39 1.72
N GLY A 53 5.24 -1.38 1.15
CA GLY A 53 4.65 -1.44 -0.19
C GLY A 53 3.47 -2.41 -0.32
N ASP A 54 3.00 -3.03 0.77
CA ASP A 54 1.91 -4.00 0.77
C ASP A 54 0.56 -3.43 1.25
N LYS A 55 0.53 -2.15 1.62
CA LYS A 55 -0.65 -1.41 2.11
C LYS A 55 -0.95 -0.23 1.21
N GLN A 56 -2.19 0.23 1.32
CA GLN A 56 -2.68 1.45 0.70
C GLN A 56 -2.91 2.49 1.79
N PHE A 57 -2.86 3.75 1.41
CA PHE A 57 -3.09 4.88 2.30
C PHE A 57 -4.39 5.58 1.91
N PHE A 58 -5.19 5.93 2.91
CA PHE A 58 -6.36 6.78 2.77
C PHE A 58 -6.12 8.04 3.57
N THR A 59 -5.88 9.15 2.88
CA THR A 59 -5.68 10.47 3.50
C THR A 59 -7.01 11.22 3.54
N ASN A 60 -7.23 12.01 4.58
CA ASN A 60 -8.38 12.91 4.63
C ASN A 60 -8.24 14.11 3.67
N GLU A 61 -9.32 14.89 3.49
CA GLU A 61 -9.35 16.02 2.56
C GLU A 61 -8.35 17.13 2.95
N ASP A 62 -8.16 17.36 4.25
CA ASP A 62 -7.24 18.37 4.79
C ASP A 62 -5.77 17.94 4.77
N LYS A 63 -5.48 16.69 4.35
CA LYS A 63 -4.13 16.12 4.26
C LYS A 63 -3.32 16.21 5.55
N ASN A 64 -4.01 16.17 6.70
CA ASN A 64 -3.37 16.24 8.01
C ASN A 64 -3.39 14.88 8.74
N ALA A 65 -4.09 13.87 8.20
CA ALA A 65 -4.09 12.54 8.76
C ALA A 65 -4.43 11.44 7.73
N PHE A 66 -3.93 10.23 7.94
CA PHE A 66 -4.14 9.10 7.04
C PHE A 66 -4.31 7.75 7.77
N LEU A 67 -4.92 6.81 7.06
CA LEU A 67 -5.13 5.42 7.47
C LEU A 67 -4.37 4.46 6.55
N MET A 68 -3.64 3.53 7.14
CA MET A 68 -3.07 2.40 6.42
C MET A 68 -4.07 1.26 6.36
N TYR A 69 -4.34 0.74 5.17
CA TYR A 69 -5.28 -0.37 5.03
C TYR A 69 -4.88 -1.33 3.91
N ARG A 70 -5.51 -2.52 3.91
CA ARG A 70 -5.37 -3.50 2.85
C ARG A 70 -6.68 -4.20 2.56
N TYR A 71 -6.97 -4.45 1.28
CA TYR A 71 -8.06 -5.34 0.90
C TYR A 71 -7.76 -6.78 1.32
N LYS A 72 -8.75 -7.41 1.96
CA LYS A 72 -8.76 -8.84 2.26
C LYS A 72 -10.17 -9.39 1.99
N ALA A 73 -10.28 -10.23 0.96
CA ALA A 73 -11.56 -10.73 0.46
C ALA A 73 -12.52 -9.57 0.13
N SER A 74 -13.67 -9.49 0.81
CA SER A 74 -14.69 -8.44 0.64
C SER A 74 -14.60 -7.36 1.72
N SER A 75 -13.47 -7.23 2.42
CA SER A 75 -13.30 -6.32 3.54
C SER A 75 -12.02 -5.49 3.41
N LEU A 76 -12.07 -4.29 3.98
CA LEU A 76 -10.92 -3.41 4.19
C LEU A 76 -10.43 -3.61 5.61
N VAL A 77 -9.17 -4.01 5.77
CA VAL A 77 -8.55 -4.19 7.07
C VAL A 77 -7.62 -3.01 7.32
N VAL A 78 -7.98 -2.18 8.29
CA VAL A 78 -7.17 -1.05 8.76
C VAL A 78 -6.07 -1.58 9.68
N LEU A 79 -4.86 -1.01 9.56
CA LEU A 79 -3.73 -1.37 10.39
C LEU A 79 -3.47 -0.30 11.45
N GLY A 80 -3.86 -0.61 12.68
CA GLY A 80 -3.65 0.26 13.83
C GLY A 80 -4.53 1.50 13.80
N ASP A 81 -4.09 2.52 14.54
CA ASP A 81 -4.77 3.80 14.66
C ASP A 81 -4.42 4.73 13.48
N PRO A 82 -5.28 5.73 13.18
CA PRO A 82 -4.94 6.78 12.24
C PRO A 82 -3.64 7.51 12.63
N ILE A 83 -2.88 7.96 11.64
CA ILE A 83 -1.62 8.68 11.83
C ILE A 83 -1.82 10.12 11.36
N GLY A 84 -1.44 11.09 12.19
CA GLY A 84 -1.60 12.52 11.91
C GLY A 84 -2.21 13.29 13.07
N ASP A 85 -2.97 14.34 12.77
CA ASP A 85 -3.73 15.12 13.75
C ASP A 85 -4.81 14.25 14.42
N GLU A 86 -4.79 14.18 15.75
CA GLU A 86 -5.77 13.41 16.54
C GLU A 86 -7.21 13.92 16.33
N ASN A 87 -7.38 15.21 16.01
CA ASN A 87 -8.70 15.81 15.81
C ASN A 87 -9.22 15.63 14.37
N ALA A 88 -8.42 15.06 13.46
CA ALA A 88 -8.81 14.92 12.05
C ALA A 88 -9.89 13.86 11.80
N PHE A 89 -10.14 12.99 12.79
CA PHE A 89 -11.06 11.86 12.69
C PHE A 89 -12.17 11.85 13.77
N ASP A 90 -12.32 12.94 14.51
CA ASP A 90 -13.38 13.15 15.53
C ASP A 90 -14.73 13.59 14.93
#